data_AF-A0A1C6H9C6-F1
#
_entry.id   AF-A0A1C6H9C6-F1
#
_cell.length_a   1.000
_cell.length_b   1.000
_cell.length_c   1.000
_cell.angle_alpha   90.00
_cell.angle_beta   90.00
_cell.angle_gamma   90.00
#
_symmetry.space_group_name_H-M   'P 1'
#
loop_
_entity.id
_entity.type
_entity.pdbx_description
1 polymer ?
#
loop_
_entity_poly.entity_id
_entity_poly.type
_entity_poly.pdbx_seq_one_letter_code
_entity_poly.pdbx_strand_id
1 'polypeptide(L)'
;MCREYGISRWAIQCWLKEPFFPKTRGRKPAEAPAEYKYENLLNREFHAERPNSKWVTDISYIHTKQGVLYLSIIRDLHDSSIVASKTGTKQTVNLVLDTIRLAMR
;
A
#
# COMPACT_ATOMS: atom_id res chain seq x y z
N MET A 1 -8.71 -2.40 12.96
CA MET A 1 -8.48 -3.82 13.29
C MET A 1 -6.99 -4.18 13.43
N CYS A 2 -6.04 -3.27 13.18
CA CYS A 2 -4.63 -3.45 13.58
C CYS A 2 -4.36 -3.21 15.09
N ARG A 3 -5.41 -2.92 15.88
CA ARG A 3 -5.32 -2.73 17.34
C ARG A 3 -4.88 -3.99 18.08
N GLU A 4 -5.21 -5.17 17.54
CA GLU A 4 -4.85 -6.47 18.13
C GLU A 4 -3.33 -6.68 18.19
N TYR A 5 -2.58 -6.00 17.31
CA TYR A 5 -1.12 -5.96 17.29
C TYR A 5 -0.55 -4.64 17.83
N GLY A 6 -1.37 -3.80 18.48
CA GLY A 6 -0.96 -2.49 19.01
C GLY A 6 -0.70 -1.41 17.95
N ILE A 7 -1.04 -1.66 16.68
CA ILE A 7 -0.79 -0.73 15.58
C ILE A 7 -2.02 0.17 15.40
N SER A 8 -1.87 1.45 15.74
CA SER A 8 -2.93 2.44 15.60
C SER A 8 -3.08 2.89 14.15
N ARG A 9 -4.27 3.41 13.81
CA ARG A 9 -4.51 4.07 12.51
C ARG A 9 -3.52 5.21 12.27
N TRP A 10 -3.10 5.88 13.35
CA TRP A 10 -2.10 6.94 13.31
C TRP A 10 -0.70 6.40 12.97
N ALA A 11 -0.30 5.26 13.54
CA ALA A 11 0.96 4.59 13.19
C ALA A 11 1.02 4.18 11.71
N ILE A 12 -0.08 3.65 11.16
CA ILE A 12 -0.19 3.32 9.74
C ILE A 12 -0.08 4.59 8.88
N GLN A 13 -0.78 5.66 9.27
CA GLN A 13 -0.69 6.94 8.58
C GLN A 13 0.75 7.49 8.57
N CYS A 14 1.48 7.37 9.68
CA CYS A 14 2.89 7.77 9.78
C CYS A 14 3.79 6.93 8.88
N TRP A 15 3.66 5.61 8.89
CA TRP A 15 4.44 4.73 8.01
C TRP A 15 4.20 5.04 6.53
N LEU A 16 2.97 5.40 6.17
CA LEU A 16 2.64 5.79 4.80
C LEU A 16 2.95 7.26 4.47
N LYS A 17 3.41 8.06 5.44
CA LYS A 17 3.86 9.44 5.26
C LYS A 17 5.38 9.55 5.20
N GLU A 18 6.10 8.63 5.84
CA GLU A 18 7.56 8.58 5.75
C GLU A 18 8.02 7.62 4.65
N PRO A 19 8.57 8.12 3.54
CA PRO A 19 9.22 7.28 2.56
C PRO A 19 10.56 6.82 3.14
N PHE A 20 10.58 5.76 3.94
CA PHE A 20 11.79 4.96 4.13
C PHE A 20 12.03 4.13 2.86
N PHE A 21 12.23 4.81 1.73
CA PHE A 21 12.93 4.25 0.61
C PHE A 21 14.41 4.42 0.94
N PRO A 22 15.16 3.37 1.32
CA PRO A 22 16.61 3.47 1.26
C PRO A 22 16.95 3.90 -0.16
N LYS A 23 17.57 5.07 -0.32
CA LYS A 23 18.13 5.50 -1.59
C LYS A 23 19.17 4.48 -1.99
N THR A 24 18.78 3.45 -2.73
CA THR A 24 19.73 2.54 -3.35
C THR A 24 20.54 3.38 -4.32
N ARG A 25 21.82 3.59 -3.98
CA ARG A 25 22.82 4.18 -4.87
C ARG A 25 22.76 3.39 -6.18
N GLY A 26 22.25 4.02 -7.23
CA GLY A 26 21.84 3.34 -8.45
C GLY A 26 22.98 2.52 -9.06
N ARG A 27 22.80 1.21 -9.11
CA ARG A 27 23.54 0.35 -10.03
C ARG A 27 22.72 0.36 -11.32
N LYS A 28 23.27 0.88 -12.41
CA LYS A 28 22.63 0.79 -13.74
C LYS A 28 22.37 -0.69 -14.03
N PRO A 29 21.11 -1.14 -14.25
CA PRO A 29 20.88 -2.49 -14.72
C PRO A 29 21.41 -2.60 -16.15
N ALA A 30 22.09 -3.71 -16.46
CA ALA A 30 22.33 -4.10 -17.84
C ALA A 30 20.97 -4.30 -18.54
N GLU A 31 20.89 -3.94 -19.82
CA GLU A 31 19.67 -3.96 -20.64
C GLU A 31 18.82 -5.22 -20.40
N ALA A 32 17.67 -5.02 -19.74
CA ALA A 32 16.68 -6.06 -19.55
C ALA A 32 15.89 -6.24 -20.87
N PRO A 33 15.48 -7.47 -21.22
CA PRO A 33 14.66 -7.72 -22.40
C PRO A 33 13.37 -6.90 -22.33
N ALA A 34 12.85 -6.48 -23.50
CA ALA A 34 11.70 -5.59 -23.63
C ALA A 34 10.47 -6.13 -22.90
N GLU A 35 10.31 -5.76 -21.63
CA GLU A 35 9.10 -6.00 -20.85
C GLU A 35 7.96 -5.20 -21.47
N TYR A 36 6.84 -5.88 -21.72
CA TYR A 36 5.61 -5.24 -22.15
C TYR A 36 5.13 -4.28 -21.05
N LYS A 37 5.47 -3.00 -21.21
CA LYS A 37 5.00 -1.93 -20.35
C LYS A 37 3.60 -1.55 -20.79
N TYR A 38 2.61 -1.92 -19.99
CA TYR A 38 1.27 -1.35 -20.09
C TYR A 38 1.37 0.17 -19.90
N GLU A 39 0.57 0.90 -20.68
CA GLU A 39 0.50 2.35 -20.57
C GLU A 39 0.13 2.75 -19.14
N ASN A 40 0.96 3.58 -18.52
CA ASN A 40 0.69 4.06 -17.17
C ASN A 40 -0.41 5.12 -17.26
N LEU A 41 -1.67 4.67 -17.21
CA LEU A 41 -2.87 5.52 -17.25
C LEU A 41 -2.89 6.58 -16.14
N LEU A 42 -2.14 6.35 -15.05
CA LEU A 42 -2.01 7.30 -13.95
C LEU A 42 -1.02 8.42 -14.25
N ASN A 43 -0.10 8.28 -15.22
CA ASN A 43 0.93 9.25 -15.60
C ASN A 43 1.64 9.96 -14.40
N ARG A 44 1.81 9.25 -13.27
CA ARG A 44 2.29 9.82 -11.99
C ARG A 44 1.45 10.96 -11.40
N GLU A 45 0.23 11.17 -11.89
CA GLU A 45 -0.81 12.04 -11.34
C GLU A 45 -1.48 11.35 -10.14
N PHE A 46 -0.75 11.34 -9.01
CA PHE A 46 -1.22 10.81 -7.72
C PHE A 46 -2.19 11.75 -6.98
N HIS A 47 -2.71 12.76 -7.68
CA HIS A 47 -3.72 13.67 -7.15
C HIS A 47 -5.10 13.32 -7.75
N ALA A 48 -6.13 13.38 -6.90
CA ALA A 48 -7.52 13.25 -7.30
C ALA A 48 -8.26 14.53 -6.89
N GLU A 49 -9.03 15.11 -7.80
CA GLU A 49 -9.79 16.35 -7.58
C GLU A 49 -11.09 16.12 -6.78
N ARG A 50 -11.55 14.86 -6.70
CA ARG A 50 -12.76 14.47 -6.00
C ARG A 50 -12.50 13.26 -5.10
N PRO A 51 -13.17 13.18 -3.92
CA PRO A 51 -13.07 12.00 -3.06
C PRO A 51 -13.56 10.75 -3.80
N ASN A 52 -12.99 9.60 -3.45
CA ASN A 52 -13.31 8.29 -4.04
C ASN A 52 -13.13 8.16 -5.56
N SER A 53 -12.38 9.07 -6.20
CA SER A 53 -12.17 9.02 -7.65
C SER A 53 -10.96 8.18 -8.05
N LYS A 54 -9.94 8.14 -7.19
CA LYS A 54 -8.77 7.29 -7.37
C LYS A 54 -8.35 6.70 -6.03
N TRP A 55 -8.30 5.39 -5.95
CA TRP A 55 -7.79 4.68 -4.78
C TRP A 55 -6.44 4.04 -5.09
N VAL A 56 -5.54 4.10 -4.12
CA VAL A 56 -4.27 3.38 -4.16
C VAL A 56 -4.29 2.29 -3.12
N THR A 57 -3.88 1.10 -3.53
CA THR A 57 -3.72 -0.05 -2.65
C THR A 57 -2.25 -0.30 -2.41
N ASP A 58 -1.84 -0.44 -1.15
CA ASP A 58 -0.48 -0.81 -0.78
C ASP A 58 -0.46 -2.07 0.09
N ILE A 59 0.60 -2.87 -0.04
CA ILE A 59 0.86 -4.02 0.83
C ILE A 59 2.20 -3.81 1.50
N SER A 60 2.16 -3.47 2.79
CA SER A 60 3.36 -3.29 3.60
C SER A 60 3.61 -4.54 4.45
N TYR A 61 4.88 -4.94 4.59
CA TYR A 61 5.30 -6.00 5.49
C TYR A 61 5.90 -5.40 6.75
N ILE A 62 5.47 -5.90 7.91
CA ILE A 62 5.89 -5.42 9.22
C ILE A 62 6.56 -6.57 9.94
N HIS A 63 7.85 -6.41 10.21
CA HIS A 63 8.60 -7.39 10.99
C HIS A 63 8.28 -7.21 12.48
N THR A 64 7.68 -8.22 13.08
CA THR A 64 7.41 -8.30 14.51
C THR A 64 8.28 -9.37 15.16
N LYS A 65 8.41 -9.35 16.49
CA LYS A 65 9.17 -10.38 17.22
C LYS A 65 8.57 -11.80 17.07
N GLN A 66 7.27 -11.90 16.76
CA GLN A 66 6.59 -13.17 16.55
C GLN A 66 6.50 -13.61 15.08
N GLY A 67 6.97 -12.79 14.13
CA GLY A 67 6.93 -13.10 12.69
C GLY A 67 6.64 -11.89 11.79
N VAL A 68 6.42 -12.16 10.51
CA VAL A 68 6.07 -11.11 9.52
C VAL A 68 4.56 -10.93 9.47
N LEU A 69 4.10 -9.69 9.63
CA LEU A 69 2.71 -9.30 9.46
C LEU A 69 2.57 -8.58 8.12
N TYR A 70 1.61 -9.01 7.32
CA TYR A 70 1.25 -8.36 6.06
C TYR A 70 0.07 -7.42 6.30
N LEU A 71 0.24 -6.16 5.92
CA LEU A 71 -0.75 -5.11 6.06
C LEU A 71 -1.17 -4.66 4.66
N SER A 72 -2.43 -4.92 4.30
CA SER A 72 -3.06 -4.41 3.08
C SER A 72 -3.88 -3.17 3.41
N ILE A 73 -3.64 -2.07 2.69
CA ILE A 73 -4.27 -0.78 2.93
C ILE A 73 -4.84 -0.23 1.62
N ILE A 74 -5.99 0.42 1.71
CA ILE A 74 -6.59 1.20 0.63
C ILE A 74 -6.65 2.66 1.10
N ARG A 75 -6.01 3.54 0.34
CA ARG A 75 -5.94 4.97 0.57
C ARG A 75 -6.67 5.73 -0.53
N ASP A 76 -7.41 6.76 -0.16
CA ASP A 76 -7.93 7.74 -1.11
C ASP A 76 -6.84 8.76 -1.48
N LEU A 77 -6.64 9.00 -2.77
CA LEU A 77 -5.65 9.95 -3.26
C LEU A 77 -6.11 11.42 -3.13
N HIS A 78 -7.39 11.67 -2.89
CA HIS A 78 -7.90 13.02 -2.70
C HIS A 78 -7.36 13.66 -1.41
N ASP A 79 -7.48 12.97 -0.28
CA ASP A 79 -7.11 13.49 1.05
C ASP A 79 -6.04 12.64 1.76
N SER A 80 -5.49 11.62 1.09
CA SER A 80 -4.59 10.62 1.68
C SER A 80 -5.19 9.90 2.91
N SER A 81 -6.51 9.86 3.02
CA SER A 81 -7.21 9.13 4.08
C SER A 81 -7.19 7.63 3.82
N ILE A 82 -7.19 6.87 4.90
CA ILE A 82 -7.29 5.41 4.84
C ILE A 82 -8.78 5.03 4.74
N VAL A 83 -9.17 4.48 3.60
CA VAL A 83 -10.53 3.99 3.33
C VAL A 83 -10.73 2.65 4.04
N ALA A 84 -9.80 1.71 3.83
CA ALA A 84 -9.85 0.40 4.46
C ALA A 84 -8.44 -0.13 4.73
N SER A 85 -8.33 -1.04 5.71
CA SER A 85 -7.07 -1.71 6.01
C SER A 85 -7.32 -3.07 6.65
N LYS A 86 -6.56 -4.09 6.24
CA LYS A 86 -6.60 -5.43 6.82
C LYS A 86 -5.20 -5.98 7.03
N THR A 87 -5.01 -6.72 8.12
CA THR A 87 -3.75 -7.40 8.43
C THR A 87 -3.91 -8.91 8.34
N GLY A 88 -2.86 -9.59 7.91
CA GLY A 88 -2.79 -11.05 7.86
C GLY A 88 -1.38 -11.54 8.15
N THR A 89 -1.26 -12.75 8.68
CA THR A 89 0.04 -13.40 8.94
C THR A 89 0.66 -14.02 7.69
N LYS A 90 -0.08 -14.05 6.58
CA LYS A 90 0.36 -14.58 5.28
C LYS A 90 0.00 -13.60 4.17
N GLN A 91 0.90 -13.48 3.19
CA GLN A 91 0.59 -12.79 1.94
C GLN A 91 -0.34 -13.68 1.13
N THR A 92 -1.64 -13.35 1.10
CA THR A 92 -2.65 -14.12 0.40
C THR A 92 -3.56 -13.18 -0.38
N VAL A 93 -3.99 -13.58 -1.58
CA VAL A 93 -4.91 -12.78 -2.41
C VAL A 93 -6.19 -12.44 -1.66
N ASN A 94 -6.67 -13.36 -0.81
CA ASN A 94 -7.83 -13.15 0.06
C ASN A 94 -7.67 -11.94 0.99
N LEU A 95 -6.45 -11.64 1.47
CA LEU A 95 -6.20 -10.45 2.30
C LEU A 95 -6.55 -9.17 1.53
N VAL A 96 -6.13 -9.10 0.26
CA VAL A 96 -6.39 -7.94 -0.61
C VAL A 96 -7.87 -7.87 -0.97
N LEU A 97 -8.45 -8.99 -1.39
CA LEU A 97 -9.88 -9.07 -1.75
C LEU A 97 -10.77 -8.65 -0.58
N ASP A 98 -10.46 -9.09 0.63
CA ASP A 98 -11.20 -8.70 1.82
C ASP A 98 -11.03 -7.21 2.14
N THR A 99 -9.85 -6.64 1.89
CA THR A 99 -9.62 -5.20 2.06
C THR A 99 -10.45 -4.39 1.05
N ILE A 100 -10.54 -4.84 -0.20
CA ILE A 100 -11.39 -4.23 -1.23
C ILE A 100 -12.86 -4.32 -0.83
N ARG A 101 -13.33 -5.50 -0.39
CA ARG A 101 -14.70 -5.66 0.12
C ARG A 101 -15.02 -4.75 1.31
N LEU A 102 -14.04 -4.47 2.17
CA LEU A 102 -14.19 -3.51 3.26
C LEU A 102 -14.26 -2.06 2.77
N ALA A 103 -13.59 -1.71 1.68
CA ALA A 103 -13.63 -0.36 1.09
C ALA A 103 -14.90 -0.09 0.27
N MET A 104 -15.48 -1.12 -0.33
CA MET A 104 -16.72 -1.01 -1.12
C MET A 104 -18.00 -0.98 -0.26
N ARG A 105 -17.85 -0.99 1.06
CA ARG A 105 -18.95 -1.12 2.02
C ARG A 105 -19.37 0.23 2.56
#